data_AF-A0A7X1TRA5-F1
#
_entry.id   AF-A0A7X1TRA5-F1
#
_cell.length_a   1.000
_cell.length_b   1.000
_cell.length_c   1.000
_cell.angle_alpha   90.00
_cell.angle_beta   90.00
_cell.angle_gamma   90.00
#
_symmetry.space_group_name_H-M   'P 1'
#
loop_
_entity.id
_entity.type
_entity.pdbx_description
1 polymer ?
#
loop_
_entity_poly.entity_id
_entity_poly.type
_entity_poly.pdbx_seq_one_letter_code
_entity_poly.pdbx_strand_id
1 'polypeptide(L)'
;MTPSFRTPRALGFRTDLALRVQAGAQVEDRDEYTVIRTPDNLTFWWGNFLLLHAPPAPGSLELWLARFREAHPGASHVTFGLDITDGEAGAAGEFEAAGFRLTRDTVLTTPATTAPDRPLLAGVALRPLETDADWDAALELRVAVNAADPDPLEAEGYRLFSAGRLAGLRRAQEAGHGACLGAFADGRMAAGLGVYDAGGGVIRYQNVETHPAQRSRGLAGHLVHFAGEWARHHLRAQTLVIVADPEYHAQRLYERVGFRPSELQTGLERPPAGG
;
A
#
# COMPACT_ATOMS: atom_id res chain seq x y z
N MET A 1 -21.93 3.87 -3.57
CA MET A 1 -21.72 5.17 -4.22
C MET A 1 -20.68 4.98 -5.30
N THR A 2 -20.99 5.34 -6.54
CA THR A 2 -19.98 5.35 -7.62
C THR A 2 -18.95 6.42 -7.28
N PRO A 3 -17.64 6.15 -7.35
CA PRO A 3 -16.62 7.17 -7.11
C PRO A 3 -16.83 8.35 -8.07
N SER A 4 -16.67 9.58 -7.58
CA SER A 4 -16.85 10.79 -8.41
C SER A 4 -15.63 11.10 -9.29
N PHE A 5 -14.75 10.13 -9.50
CA PHE A 5 -13.50 10.26 -10.24
C PHE A 5 -13.32 9.09 -11.19
N ARG A 6 -12.58 9.32 -12.28
CA ARG A 6 -12.21 8.30 -13.26
C ARG A 6 -11.63 7.05 -12.56
N THR A 7 -12.19 5.88 -12.87
CA THR A 7 -11.65 4.62 -12.38
C THR A 7 -10.31 4.34 -13.09
N PRO A 8 -9.20 4.15 -12.36
CA PRO A 8 -7.93 3.80 -12.98
C PRO A 8 -8.02 2.51 -13.79
N ARG A 9 -7.29 2.47 -14.91
CA ARG A 9 -7.06 1.28 -15.71
C ARG A 9 -6.20 0.27 -14.97
N ALA A 10 -5.14 0.74 -14.31
CA ALA A 10 -4.24 -0.08 -13.52
C ALA A 10 -4.95 -0.57 -12.26
N LEU A 11 -5.03 -1.89 -12.07
CA LEU A 11 -5.57 -2.53 -10.87
C LEU A 11 -4.86 -2.06 -9.60
N GLY A 12 -3.54 -1.90 -9.64
CA GLY A 12 -2.73 -1.37 -8.55
C GLY A 12 -3.27 -0.02 -8.06
N PHE A 13 -3.32 0.98 -8.95
CA PHE A 13 -3.85 2.30 -8.60
C PHE A 13 -5.35 2.29 -8.30
N ARG A 14 -6.15 1.50 -9.01
CA ARG A 14 -7.60 1.37 -8.73
C ARG A 14 -7.85 0.94 -7.28
N THR A 15 -7.12 -0.08 -6.83
CA THR A 15 -7.25 -0.59 -5.46
C THR A 15 -6.60 0.32 -4.43
N ASP A 16 -5.48 0.96 -4.76
CA ASP A 16 -4.84 1.96 -3.90
C ASP A 16 -5.76 3.17 -3.64
N LEU A 17 -6.36 3.74 -4.70
CA LEU A 17 -7.29 4.87 -4.58
C LEU A 17 -8.54 4.54 -3.77
N ALA A 18 -9.14 3.36 -3.98
CA ALA A 18 -10.33 2.95 -3.25
C ALA A 18 -10.07 2.93 -1.73
N LEU A 19 -8.94 2.37 -1.30
CA LEU A 19 -8.55 2.31 0.10
C LEU A 19 -8.24 3.70 0.68
N ARG A 20 -7.60 4.56 -0.12
CA ARG A 20 -7.31 5.94 0.31
C ARG A 20 -8.57 6.72 0.57
N VAL A 21 -9.55 6.65 -0.32
CA VAL A 21 -10.84 7.31 -0.16
C VAL A 21 -11.53 6.83 1.12
N GLN A 22 -11.52 5.52 1.39
CA GLN A 22 -12.05 4.95 2.63
C GLN A 22 -11.31 5.44 3.88
N ALA A 23 -10.00 5.68 3.77
CA ALA A 23 -9.18 6.24 4.84
C ALA A 23 -9.34 7.78 5.01
N GLY A 24 -10.09 8.44 4.13
CA GLY A 24 -10.37 9.89 4.19
C GLY A 24 -9.59 10.75 3.19
N ALA A 25 -8.92 10.15 2.19
CA ALA A 25 -8.25 10.92 1.15
C ALA A 25 -9.24 11.65 0.25
N GLN A 26 -8.83 12.81 -0.24
CA GLN A 26 -9.54 13.61 -1.23
C GLN A 26 -9.00 13.26 -2.62
N VAL A 27 -9.91 13.00 -3.56
CA VAL A 27 -9.58 12.69 -4.94
C VAL A 27 -10.29 13.68 -5.85
N GLU A 28 -9.53 14.35 -6.71
CA GLU A 28 -10.02 15.36 -7.63
C GLU A 28 -9.61 14.95 -9.05
N ASP A 29 -10.60 14.67 -9.89
CA ASP A 29 -10.36 14.30 -11.27
C ASP A 29 -10.13 15.54 -12.14
N ARG A 30 -9.07 15.51 -12.94
CA ARG A 30 -8.77 16.50 -13.99
C ARG A 30 -8.73 15.75 -15.32
N ASP A 31 -8.71 16.49 -16.42
CA ASP A 31 -8.84 15.92 -17.77
C ASP A 31 -7.73 14.90 -18.10
N GLU A 32 -6.47 15.21 -17.76
CA GLU A 32 -5.30 14.39 -18.10
C GLU A 32 -4.67 13.63 -16.91
N TYR A 33 -5.14 13.92 -15.70
CA TYR A 33 -4.58 13.39 -14.46
C TYR A 33 -5.59 13.46 -13.32
N THR A 34 -5.37 12.69 -12.27
CA THR A 34 -6.16 12.77 -11.04
C THR A 34 -5.25 13.25 -9.91
N VAL A 35 -5.76 14.12 -9.04
CA VAL A 35 -5.04 14.62 -7.86
C VAL A 35 -5.50 13.87 -6.62
N ILE A 36 -4.55 13.41 -5.80
CA ILE A 36 -4.83 12.65 -4.59
C ILE A 36 -4.18 13.34 -3.41
N ARG A 37 -4.98 13.68 -2.39
CA ARG A 37 -4.51 14.37 -1.18
C ARG A 37 -4.91 13.61 0.07
N THR A 38 -4.02 13.55 1.04
CA THR A 38 -4.31 13.05 2.39
C THR A 38 -4.07 14.20 3.38
N PRO A 39 -5.08 15.06 3.65
CA PRO A 39 -4.89 16.29 4.43
C PRO A 39 -4.32 16.06 5.82
N ASP A 40 -4.71 14.96 6.46
CA ASP A 40 -4.27 14.60 7.83
C ASP A 40 -2.86 13.99 7.89
N ASN A 41 -2.19 13.81 6.74
CA ASN A 41 -0.86 13.19 6.67
C ASN A 41 -0.06 13.72 5.46
N LEU A 42 0.45 14.95 5.59
CA LEU A 42 1.16 15.65 4.50
C LEU A 42 2.50 15.03 4.12
N THR A 43 3.14 14.31 5.04
CA THR A 43 4.42 13.62 4.79
C THR A 43 4.25 12.27 4.08
N PHE A 44 3.01 11.83 3.84
CA PHE A 44 2.73 10.60 3.11
C PHE A 44 2.90 10.81 1.60
N TRP A 45 4.08 10.48 1.05
CA TRP A 45 4.40 10.78 -0.35
C TRP A 45 3.43 10.16 -1.35
N TRP A 46 3.25 8.84 -1.25
CA TRP A 46 2.30 8.12 -2.09
C TRP A 46 0.84 8.34 -1.67
N GLY A 47 0.55 9.18 -0.68
CA GLY A 47 -0.81 9.67 -0.39
C GLY A 47 -1.08 11.11 -0.79
N ASN A 48 -0.08 11.77 -1.37
CA ASN A 48 -0.13 13.11 -1.90
C ASN A 48 0.58 13.13 -3.25
N PHE A 49 -0.11 12.66 -4.29
CA PHE A 49 0.45 12.39 -5.61
C PHE A 49 -0.50 12.78 -6.74
N LEU A 50 0.03 12.89 -7.95
CA LEU A 50 -0.78 12.95 -9.18
C LEU A 50 -0.77 11.58 -9.87
N LEU A 51 -1.95 11.09 -10.26
CA LEU A 51 -2.08 9.91 -11.12
C LEU A 51 -2.25 10.37 -12.56
N LEU A 52 -1.20 10.24 -13.38
CA LEU A 52 -1.22 10.59 -14.79
C LEU A 52 -1.99 9.53 -15.58
N HIS A 53 -2.92 9.96 -16.44
CA HIS A 53 -3.75 9.03 -17.24
C HIS A 53 -3.00 8.43 -18.43
N ALA A 54 -1.85 9.03 -18.78
CA ALA A 54 -0.91 8.56 -19.78
C ALA A 54 0.53 8.77 -19.29
N PRO A 55 1.51 7.99 -19.79
CA PRO A 55 2.92 8.24 -19.51
C PRO A 55 3.34 9.66 -19.91
N PRO A 56 4.34 10.26 -19.23
CA PRO A 56 4.81 11.60 -19.58
C PRO A 56 5.38 11.63 -21.00
N ALA A 57 5.02 12.67 -21.76
CA ALA A 57 5.58 12.94 -23.08
C ALA A 57 6.96 13.62 -22.98
N PRO A 58 7.80 13.55 -24.02
CA PRO A 58 9.06 14.31 -24.05
C PRO A 58 8.83 15.81 -23.85
N GLY A 59 9.63 16.45 -23.01
CA GLY A 59 9.57 17.87 -22.66
C GLY A 59 8.47 18.25 -21.68
N SER A 60 7.82 17.28 -21.03
CA SER A 60 6.69 17.53 -20.14
C SER A 60 7.06 17.68 -18.65
N LEU A 61 8.34 17.54 -18.27
CA LEU A 61 8.76 17.59 -16.87
C LEU A 61 8.29 18.86 -16.14
N GLU A 62 8.59 20.04 -16.69
CA GLU A 62 8.25 21.32 -16.05
C GLU A 62 6.74 21.54 -15.92
N LEU A 63 5.97 21.05 -16.90
CA LEU A 63 4.51 21.06 -16.84
C LEU A 63 4.03 20.27 -15.63
N TRP A 64 4.48 19.02 -15.49
CA TRP A 64 4.05 18.15 -14.40
C TRP A 64 4.54 18.61 -13.03
N LEU A 65 5.75 19.16 -12.94
CA LEU A 65 6.24 19.80 -11.73
C LEU A 65 5.39 21.02 -11.33
N ALA A 66 4.96 21.83 -12.30
CA ALA A 66 4.07 22.97 -12.02
C ALA A 66 2.70 22.49 -11.50
N ARG A 67 2.10 21.47 -12.14
CA ARG A 67 0.84 20.87 -11.68
C ARG A 67 0.95 20.26 -10.30
N PHE A 68 2.04 19.58 -10.01
CA PHE A 68 2.26 18.99 -8.69
C PHE A 68 2.35 20.07 -7.61
N ARG A 69 3.12 21.15 -7.83
CA ARG A 69 3.22 22.28 -6.89
C ARG A 69 1.88 22.99 -6.66
N GLU A 70 1.08 23.14 -7.71
CA GLU A 70 -0.27 23.69 -7.62
C GLU A 70 -1.17 22.80 -6.75
N ALA A 71 -1.09 21.48 -6.95
CA ALA A 71 -1.88 20.49 -6.22
C ALA A 71 -1.44 20.29 -4.76
N HIS A 72 -0.13 20.40 -4.49
CA HIS A 72 0.52 20.06 -3.23
C HIS A 72 1.53 21.15 -2.81
N PRO A 73 1.08 22.38 -2.49
CA PRO A 73 1.97 23.52 -2.26
C PRO A 73 2.90 23.36 -1.03
N GLY A 74 2.57 22.46 -0.10
CA GLY A 74 3.37 22.16 1.09
C GLY A 74 4.19 20.87 1.02
N ALA A 75 4.15 20.14 -0.11
CA ALA A 75 4.90 18.90 -0.26
C ALA A 75 6.37 19.19 -0.63
N SER A 76 7.29 18.52 0.07
CA SER A 76 8.72 18.55 -0.24
C SER A 76 9.14 17.42 -1.19
N HIS A 77 8.38 16.33 -1.25
CA HIS A 77 8.51 15.25 -2.23
C HIS A 77 7.77 15.59 -3.53
N VAL A 78 8.06 14.83 -4.59
CA VAL A 78 7.24 14.81 -5.81
C VAL A 78 6.95 13.38 -6.23
N THR A 79 5.69 13.03 -6.43
CA THR A 79 5.25 11.67 -6.79
C THR A 79 4.23 11.70 -7.92
N PHE A 80 4.47 10.87 -8.94
CA PHE A 80 3.57 10.65 -10.06
C PHE A 80 3.28 9.15 -10.18
N GLY A 81 2.01 8.76 -10.11
CA GLY A 81 1.57 7.44 -10.53
C GLY A 81 1.25 7.43 -12.02
N LEU A 82 1.47 6.32 -12.71
CA LEU A 82 1.11 6.17 -14.13
C LEU A 82 -0.03 5.16 -14.28
N ASP A 83 -1.17 5.56 -14.86
CA ASP A 83 -2.35 4.70 -15.07
C ASP A 83 -2.21 3.74 -16.26
N ILE A 84 -1.13 2.96 -16.24
CA ILE A 84 -0.72 1.97 -17.22
C ILE A 84 -0.53 0.61 -16.56
N THR A 85 -0.63 -0.46 -17.34
CA THR A 85 -0.58 -1.85 -16.84
C THR A 85 0.68 -2.62 -17.25
N ASP A 86 1.34 -2.18 -18.32
CA ASP A 86 2.50 -2.83 -18.95
C ASP A 86 3.85 -2.32 -18.43
N GLY A 87 3.87 -1.17 -17.76
CA GLY A 87 5.08 -0.53 -17.23
C GLY A 87 5.84 0.34 -18.23
N GLU A 88 5.24 0.63 -19.39
CA GLU A 88 5.79 1.53 -20.41
C GLU A 88 5.71 2.99 -19.96
N ALA A 89 6.78 3.46 -19.33
CA ALA A 89 6.82 4.74 -18.61
C ALA A 89 7.10 5.97 -19.49
N GLY A 90 6.98 5.85 -20.82
CA GLY A 90 7.15 6.97 -21.76
C GLY A 90 8.50 7.68 -21.61
N ALA A 91 8.49 9.01 -21.48
CA ALA A 91 9.69 9.83 -21.31
C ALA A 91 10.26 9.83 -19.87
N ALA A 92 10.17 8.72 -19.14
CA ALA A 92 10.68 8.60 -17.78
C ALA A 92 12.16 8.99 -17.63
N GLY A 93 12.99 8.78 -18.65
CA GLY A 93 14.41 9.16 -18.62
C GLY A 93 14.64 10.67 -18.39
N GLU A 94 13.72 11.54 -18.82
CA GLU A 94 13.78 12.99 -18.52
C GLU A 94 13.57 13.26 -17.03
N PHE A 95 12.68 12.49 -16.39
CA PHE A 95 12.40 12.59 -14.96
C PHE A 95 13.56 11.99 -14.15
N GLU A 96 14.12 10.86 -14.58
CA GLU A 96 15.29 10.25 -13.96
C GLU A 96 16.50 11.21 -13.97
N ALA A 97 16.74 11.90 -15.09
CA ALA A 97 17.75 12.95 -15.19
C ALA A 97 17.50 14.13 -14.23
N ALA A 98 16.25 14.34 -13.81
CA ALA A 98 15.83 15.34 -12.82
C ALA A 98 15.75 14.81 -11.37
N GLY A 99 16.33 13.64 -11.11
CA GLY A 99 16.45 13.03 -9.79
C GLY A 99 15.25 12.20 -9.35
N PHE A 100 14.33 11.86 -10.25
CA PHE A 100 13.29 10.89 -9.95
C PHE A 100 13.83 9.47 -10.01
N ARG A 101 13.29 8.59 -9.16
CA ARG A 101 13.39 7.14 -9.28
C ARG A 101 12.13 6.63 -9.95
N LEU A 102 12.30 5.81 -10.99
CA LEU A 102 11.24 5.03 -11.59
C LEU A 102 11.01 3.77 -10.75
N THR A 103 9.80 3.60 -10.22
CA THR A 103 9.39 2.42 -9.45
C THR A 103 8.46 1.55 -10.29
N ARG A 104 8.61 0.23 -10.13
CA ARG A 104 7.76 -0.77 -10.79
C ARG A 104 7.45 -1.88 -9.80
N ASP A 105 6.33 -1.73 -9.11
CA ASP A 105 5.86 -2.78 -8.21
C ASP A 105 5.07 -3.82 -8.99
N THR A 106 5.19 -5.08 -8.59
CA THR A 106 4.41 -6.16 -9.18
C THR A 106 3.04 -6.23 -8.52
N VAL A 107 1.98 -6.16 -9.33
CA VAL A 107 0.61 -6.43 -8.87
C VAL A 107 0.35 -7.92 -9.00
N LEU A 108 0.14 -8.58 -7.87
CA LEU A 108 -0.22 -9.99 -7.81
C LEU A 108 -1.69 -10.18 -7.45
N THR A 109 -2.34 -11.14 -8.10
CA THR A 109 -3.74 -11.47 -7.86
C THR A 109 -3.97 -12.95 -7.60
N THR A 110 -5.05 -13.27 -6.91
CA THR A 110 -5.60 -14.63 -6.84
C THR A 110 -7.09 -14.60 -6.48
N PRO A 111 -7.92 -15.55 -6.97
CA PRO A 111 -9.28 -15.71 -6.45
C PRO A 111 -9.35 -16.35 -5.05
N ALA A 112 -8.31 -17.08 -4.64
CA ALA A 112 -8.25 -17.77 -3.37
C ALA A 112 -6.80 -18.00 -2.93
N THR A 113 -6.55 -18.02 -1.62
CA THR A 113 -5.21 -18.33 -1.11
C THR A 113 -5.06 -19.82 -0.86
N THR A 114 -3.83 -20.30 -0.84
CA THR A 114 -3.46 -21.66 -0.45
C THR A 114 -2.83 -21.64 0.94
N ALA A 115 -3.29 -22.53 1.82
CA ALA A 115 -2.72 -22.68 3.15
C ALA A 115 -1.24 -23.07 3.06
N PRO A 116 -0.35 -22.51 3.91
CA PRO A 116 1.03 -22.96 3.99
C PRO A 116 1.14 -24.42 4.44
N ASP A 117 2.07 -25.19 3.85
CA ASP A 117 2.27 -26.63 4.16
C ASP A 117 2.64 -26.90 5.61
N ARG A 118 3.41 -25.98 6.22
CA ARG A 118 3.87 -26.11 7.61
C ARG A 118 2.78 -25.58 8.56
N PRO A 119 2.51 -26.27 9.68
CA PRO A 119 1.52 -25.80 10.63
C PRO A 119 1.92 -24.45 11.24
N LEU A 120 0.91 -23.68 11.66
CA LEU A 120 1.14 -22.48 12.45
C LEU A 120 1.81 -22.87 13.77
N LEU A 121 2.72 -22.02 14.24
CA LEU A 121 3.41 -22.23 15.51
C LEU A 121 2.41 -22.24 16.68
N ALA A 122 2.59 -23.18 17.60
CA ALA A 122 1.79 -23.24 18.81
C ALA A 122 1.91 -21.93 19.62
N GLY A 123 0.79 -21.49 20.21
CA GLY A 123 0.72 -20.24 20.97
C GLY A 123 0.57 -18.97 20.11
N VAL A 124 0.49 -19.09 18.78
CA VAL A 124 0.18 -17.96 17.91
C VAL A 124 -1.32 -17.89 17.62
N ALA A 125 -1.92 -16.72 17.88
CA ALA A 125 -3.30 -16.42 17.55
C ALA A 125 -3.38 -15.48 16.34
N LEU A 126 -4.17 -15.83 15.32
CA LEU A 126 -4.48 -14.97 14.18
C LEU A 126 -5.87 -14.37 14.38
N ARG A 127 -6.00 -13.03 14.38
CA ARG A 127 -7.29 -12.36 14.58
C ARG A 127 -7.31 -10.92 14.06
N PRO A 128 -8.50 -10.32 13.86
CA PRO A 128 -8.64 -8.87 13.68
C PRO A 128 -8.10 -8.09 14.89
N LEU A 129 -7.69 -6.84 14.61
CA LEU A 129 -7.38 -5.85 15.64
C LEU A 129 -8.70 -5.26 16.15
N GLU A 130 -8.90 -5.22 17.47
CA GLU A 130 -10.19 -4.83 18.07
C GLU A 130 -10.02 -3.76 19.15
N THR A 131 -8.94 -3.84 19.92
CA THR A 131 -8.71 -2.97 21.07
C THR A 131 -7.68 -1.88 20.78
N ASP A 132 -7.67 -0.81 21.56
CA ASP A 132 -6.64 0.23 21.46
C ASP A 132 -5.22 -0.37 21.60
N ALA A 133 -5.05 -1.34 22.49
CA ALA A 133 -3.78 -2.06 22.67
C ALA A 133 -3.35 -2.82 21.40
N ASP A 134 -4.29 -3.31 20.59
CA ASP A 134 -3.97 -3.95 19.32
C ASP A 134 -3.44 -2.95 18.29
N TRP A 135 -4.06 -1.76 18.23
CA TRP A 135 -3.63 -0.69 17.34
C TRP A 135 -2.27 -0.11 17.76
N ASP A 136 -2.03 0.02 19.06
CA ASP A 136 -0.72 0.37 19.60
C ASP A 136 0.33 -0.69 19.23
N ALA A 137 0.00 -1.98 19.37
CA ALA A 137 0.90 -3.06 18.97
C ALA A 137 1.22 -3.06 17.46
N ALA A 138 0.26 -2.66 16.61
CA ALA A 138 0.49 -2.51 15.18
C ALA A 138 1.41 -1.31 14.86
N LEU A 139 1.33 -0.22 15.63
CA LEU A 139 2.25 0.90 15.50
C LEU A 139 3.67 0.49 15.93
N GLU A 140 3.81 -0.18 17.06
CA GLU A 140 5.12 -0.67 17.54
C GLU A 140 5.73 -1.69 16.58
N LEU A 141 4.93 -2.55 15.94
CA LEU A 141 5.40 -3.44 14.87
C LEU A 141 6.01 -2.64 13.71
N ARG A 142 5.33 -1.60 13.23
CA ARG A 142 5.83 -0.74 12.14
C ARG A 142 7.14 -0.08 12.50
N VAL A 143 7.20 0.51 13.70
CA VAL A 143 8.40 1.18 14.22
C VAL A 143 9.58 0.19 14.29
N ALA A 144 9.34 -1.02 14.79
CA ALA A 144 10.36 -2.07 14.84
C ALA A 144 10.82 -2.53 13.45
N VAL A 145 9.91 -2.60 12.47
CA VAL A 145 10.25 -2.93 11.08
C VAL A 145 11.12 -1.84 10.46
N ASN A 146 10.75 -0.56 10.61
CA ASN A 146 11.55 0.57 10.11
C ASN A 146 12.93 0.63 10.77
N ALA A 147 13.01 0.49 12.10
CA ALA A 147 14.28 0.53 12.82
C ALA A 147 15.26 -0.60 12.43
N ALA A 148 14.78 -1.68 11.81
CA ALA A 148 15.59 -2.79 11.33
C ALA A 148 15.85 -2.74 9.82
N ASP A 149 15.38 -1.70 9.13
CA ASP A 149 15.68 -1.48 7.72
C ASP A 149 17.15 -1.03 7.55
N PRO A 150 17.86 -1.43 6.47
CA PRO A 150 19.20 -0.91 6.19
C PRO A 150 19.28 0.61 6.04
N ASP A 151 18.18 1.26 5.60
CA ASP A 151 18.06 2.71 5.48
C ASP A 151 16.79 3.18 6.21
N PRO A 152 16.83 3.22 7.56
CA PRO A 152 15.65 3.52 8.35
C PRO A 152 15.25 4.98 8.19
N LEU A 153 13.95 5.22 8.03
CA LEU A 153 13.41 6.58 8.09
C LEU A 153 13.56 7.15 9.51
N GLU A 154 13.70 8.47 9.60
CA GLU A 154 13.81 9.19 10.88
C GLU A 154 12.65 8.79 11.82
N ALA A 155 12.99 8.40 13.05
CA ALA A 155 12.12 7.62 13.92
C ALA A 155 10.84 8.35 14.33
N GLU A 156 10.92 9.63 14.70
CA GLU A 156 9.77 10.40 15.17
C GLU A 156 8.82 10.71 14.01
N GLY A 157 9.36 11.19 12.89
CA GLY A 157 8.63 11.43 11.65
C GLY A 157 7.96 10.16 11.13
N TYR A 158 8.66 9.01 11.16
CA TYR A 158 8.10 7.73 10.77
C TYR A 158 6.98 7.27 11.71
N ARG A 159 7.12 7.47 13.03
CA ARG A 159 6.09 7.12 14.02
C ARG A 159 4.83 7.96 13.79
N LEU A 160 4.96 9.27 13.59
CA LEU A 160 3.84 10.17 13.29
C LEU A 160 3.14 9.77 11.98
N PHE A 161 3.91 9.55 10.92
CA PHE A 161 3.41 9.05 9.63
C PHE A 161 2.63 7.73 9.80
N SER A 162 3.21 6.77 10.51
CA SER A 162 2.62 5.44 10.73
C SER A 162 1.35 5.51 11.57
N ALA A 163 1.31 6.36 12.59
CA ALA A 163 0.13 6.58 13.41
C ALA A 163 -1.04 7.14 12.58
N GLY A 164 -0.77 8.14 11.72
CA GLY A 164 -1.78 8.69 10.82
C GLY A 164 -2.32 7.65 9.83
N ARG A 165 -1.45 6.79 9.29
CA ARG A 165 -1.87 5.65 8.44
C ARG A 165 -2.78 4.67 9.18
N LEU A 166 -2.40 4.26 10.38
CA LEU A 166 -3.20 3.35 11.20
C LEU A 166 -4.54 3.94 11.60
N ALA A 167 -4.61 5.23 11.93
CA ALA A 167 -5.86 5.91 12.22
C ALA A 167 -6.84 5.86 11.03
N GLY A 168 -6.35 6.08 9.80
CA GLY A 168 -7.17 5.94 8.58
C GLY A 168 -7.67 4.52 8.35
N LEU A 169 -6.80 3.53 8.54
CA LEU A 169 -7.13 2.10 8.43
C LEU A 169 -8.16 1.66 9.49
N ARG A 170 -8.03 2.17 10.71
CA ARG A 170 -8.98 1.94 11.81
C ARG A 170 -10.37 2.49 11.47
N ARG A 171 -10.46 3.74 11.00
CA ARG A 171 -11.75 4.32 10.55
C ARG A 171 -12.39 3.49 9.43
N ALA A 172 -11.61 3.06 8.45
CA ALA A 172 -12.11 2.22 7.36
C ALA A 172 -12.60 0.85 7.87
N GLN A 173 -11.94 0.26 8.87
CA GLN A 173 -12.40 -0.96 9.52
C GLN A 173 -13.69 -0.74 10.31
N GLU A 174 -13.77 0.33 11.11
CA GLU A 174 -14.97 0.70 11.89
C GLU A 174 -16.17 0.99 10.97
N ALA A 175 -15.93 1.50 9.76
CA ALA A 175 -16.93 1.68 8.71
C ALA A 175 -17.29 0.38 7.94
N GLY A 176 -16.67 -0.75 8.27
CA GLY A 176 -16.96 -2.05 7.67
C GLY A 176 -16.33 -2.28 6.29
N HIS A 177 -15.33 -1.48 5.90
CA HIS A 177 -14.68 -1.61 4.59
C HIS A 177 -13.57 -2.68 4.57
N GLY A 178 -13.16 -3.21 5.71
CA GLY A 178 -12.07 -4.16 5.80
C GLY A 178 -11.63 -4.42 7.22
N ALA A 179 -10.45 -5.00 7.37
CA ALA A 179 -9.83 -5.20 8.67
C ALA A 179 -8.30 -5.15 8.62
N CYS A 180 -7.71 -4.63 9.69
CA CYS A 180 -6.36 -4.99 10.07
C CYS A 180 -6.38 -6.31 10.84
N LEU A 181 -5.44 -7.19 10.52
CA LEU A 181 -5.31 -8.52 11.10
C LEU A 181 -3.90 -8.71 11.62
N GLY A 182 -3.76 -9.41 12.75
CA GLY A 182 -2.48 -9.64 13.41
C GLY A 182 -2.24 -11.10 13.77
N ALA A 183 -0.97 -11.48 13.78
CA ALA A 183 -0.49 -12.70 14.40
C ALA A 183 0.12 -12.35 15.77
N PHE A 184 -0.50 -12.81 16.84
CA PHE A 184 -0.09 -12.52 18.21
C PHE A 184 0.59 -13.72 18.85
N ALA A 185 1.78 -13.51 19.41
CA ALA A 185 2.53 -14.49 20.19
C ALA A 185 2.87 -13.87 21.54
N ASP A 186 2.52 -14.54 22.64
CA ASP A 186 2.77 -14.06 24.01
C ASP A 186 2.27 -12.62 24.26
N GLY A 187 1.08 -12.29 23.73
CA GLY A 187 0.47 -10.97 23.84
C GLY A 187 1.13 -9.87 23.00
N ARG A 188 2.13 -10.19 22.17
CA ARG A 188 2.81 -9.25 21.26
C ARG A 188 2.46 -9.54 19.81
N MET A 189 2.30 -8.48 19.02
CA MET A 189 2.04 -8.59 17.59
C MET A 189 3.34 -8.94 16.85
N ALA A 190 3.43 -10.17 16.34
CA ALA A 190 4.59 -10.69 15.64
C ALA A 190 4.54 -10.43 14.12
N ALA A 191 3.34 -10.33 13.55
CA ALA A 191 3.10 -9.96 12.16
C ALA A 191 1.75 -9.24 12.03
N GLY A 192 1.61 -8.43 10.98
CA GLY A 192 0.42 -7.62 10.72
C GLY A 192 0.18 -7.41 9.24
N LEU A 193 -1.09 -7.21 8.87
CA LEU A 193 -1.49 -6.71 7.55
C LEU A 193 -2.89 -6.08 7.60
N GLY A 194 -3.28 -5.35 6.57
CA GLY A 194 -4.66 -4.95 6.31
C GLY A 194 -5.24 -5.61 5.06
N VAL A 195 -6.55 -5.89 5.06
CA VAL A 195 -7.34 -6.28 3.88
C VAL A 195 -8.60 -5.42 3.79
N TYR A 196 -8.81 -4.75 2.67
CA TYR A 196 -9.91 -3.80 2.48
C TYR A 196 -10.57 -3.94 1.11
N ASP A 197 -11.88 -3.75 1.07
CA ASP A 197 -12.67 -3.81 -0.14
C ASP A 197 -12.37 -2.62 -1.05
N ALA A 198 -11.96 -2.89 -2.28
CA ALA A 198 -11.73 -1.90 -3.32
C ALA A 198 -12.92 -1.78 -4.30
N GLY A 199 -14.03 -2.45 -4.00
CA GLY A 199 -15.25 -2.50 -4.81
C GLY A 199 -15.27 -3.66 -5.79
N GLY A 200 -16.48 -4.08 -6.18
CA GLY A 200 -16.68 -5.12 -7.19
C GLY A 200 -16.12 -6.50 -6.80
N GLY A 201 -16.03 -6.80 -5.50
CA GLY A 201 -15.46 -8.05 -5.00
C GLY A 201 -13.92 -8.11 -5.06
N VAL A 202 -13.25 -6.99 -5.32
CA VAL A 202 -11.79 -6.89 -5.34
C VAL A 202 -11.30 -6.42 -3.97
N ILE A 203 -10.48 -7.23 -3.29
CA ILE A 203 -9.95 -6.93 -1.97
C ILE A 203 -8.45 -6.69 -2.05
N ARG A 204 -8.01 -5.61 -1.42
CA ARG A 204 -6.65 -5.13 -1.43
C ARG A 204 -5.96 -5.38 -0.10
N TYR A 205 -4.84 -6.09 -0.16
CA TYR A 205 -3.93 -6.21 0.97
C TYR A 205 -3.04 -4.97 1.05
N GLN A 206 -2.72 -4.54 2.26
CA GLN A 206 -1.70 -3.52 2.51
C GLN A 206 -0.87 -3.83 3.75
N ASN A 207 0.36 -3.31 3.77
CA ASN A 207 1.25 -3.25 4.92
C ASN A 207 1.49 -4.63 5.58
N VAL A 208 1.85 -5.62 4.75
CA VAL A 208 2.23 -6.96 5.22
C VAL A 208 3.60 -6.88 5.87
N GLU A 209 3.62 -7.01 7.19
CA GLU A 209 4.80 -6.77 8.02
C GLU A 209 5.04 -7.95 8.96
N THR A 210 6.30 -8.21 9.26
CA THR A 210 6.70 -9.21 10.27
C THR A 210 7.83 -8.64 11.09
N HIS A 211 7.68 -8.71 12.41
CA HIS A 211 8.65 -8.22 13.36
C HIS A 211 10.03 -8.83 13.04
N PRO A 212 11.13 -8.06 13.02
CA PRO A 212 12.45 -8.55 12.60
C PRO A 212 12.89 -9.82 13.33
N ALA A 213 12.71 -9.87 14.66
CA ALA A 213 13.03 -11.04 15.48
C ALA A 213 12.11 -12.28 15.25
N GLN A 214 11.05 -12.14 14.47
CA GLN A 214 10.04 -13.18 14.19
C GLN A 214 10.03 -13.62 12.72
N ARG A 215 10.94 -13.09 11.89
CA ARG A 215 11.07 -13.44 10.47
C ARG A 215 11.48 -14.91 10.28
N SER A 216 11.23 -15.44 9.09
CA SER A 216 11.57 -16.83 8.71
C SER A 216 10.87 -17.93 9.53
N ARG A 217 9.83 -17.59 10.29
CA ARG A 217 9.00 -18.53 11.08
C ARG A 217 7.67 -18.92 10.42
N GLY A 218 7.44 -18.50 9.17
CA GLY A 218 6.22 -18.80 8.41
C GLY A 218 5.00 -17.93 8.76
N LEU A 219 5.12 -16.99 9.71
CA LEU A 219 4.01 -16.16 10.20
C LEU A 219 3.32 -15.36 9.10
N ALA A 220 4.07 -14.68 8.24
CA ALA A 220 3.51 -13.85 7.17
C ALA A 220 2.63 -14.66 6.20
N GLY A 221 3.06 -15.88 5.83
CA GLY A 221 2.27 -16.73 4.92
C GLY A 221 0.96 -17.20 5.55
N HIS A 222 1.01 -17.59 6.83
CA HIS A 222 -0.19 -17.95 7.59
C HIS A 222 -1.15 -16.77 7.73
N LEU A 223 -0.64 -15.58 8.06
CA LEU A 223 -1.46 -14.39 8.20
C LEU A 223 -2.08 -13.95 6.86
N VAL A 224 -1.34 -14.03 5.75
CA VAL A 224 -1.89 -13.76 4.40
C VAL A 224 -2.99 -14.74 4.05
N HIS A 225 -2.80 -16.04 4.29
CA HIS A 225 -3.85 -17.04 4.04
C HIS A 225 -5.10 -16.78 4.90
N PHE A 226 -4.91 -16.57 6.21
CA PHE A 226 -6.00 -16.24 7.13
C PHE A 226 -6.78 -15.00 6.70
N ALA A 227 -6.07 -13.96 6.27
CA ALA A 227 -6.70 -12.74 5.78
C ALA A 227 -7.49 -12.94 4.49
N GLY A 228 -7.01 -13.81 3.59
CA GLY A 228 -7.72 -14.17 2.37
C GLY A 228 -9.03 -14.89 2.66
N GLU A 229 -9.02 -15.85 3.58
CA GLU A 229 -10.23 -16.53 4.02
C GLU A 229 -11.17 -15.57 4.76
N TRP A 230 -10.64 -14.73 5.65
CA TRP A 230 -11.42 -13.71 6.33
C TRP A 230 -12.13 -12.79 5.33
N ALA A 231 -11.41 -12.29 4.32
CA ALA A 231 -11.96 -11.44 3.28
C ALA A 231 -13.01 -12.14 2.40
N ARG A 232 -12.82 -13.43 2.07
CA ARG A 232 -13.83 -14.23 1.36
C ARG A 232 -15.12 -14.37 2.17
N HIS A 233 -15.00 -14.64 3.47
CA HIS A 233 -16.15 -14.83 4.34
C HIS A 233 -16.90 -13.53 4.65
N HIS A 234 -16.17 -12.45 4.98
CA HIS A 234 -16.76 -11.20 5.48
C HIS A 234 -16.99 -10.16 4.38
N LEU A 235 -16.10 -10.07 3.38
CA LEU A 235 -16.17 -9.08 2.31
C LEU A 235 -16.61 -9.67 0.95
N ARG A 236 -16.91 -10.98 0.90
CA ARG A 236 -17.30 -11.70 -0.33
C ARG A 236 -16.26 -11.55 -1.45
N ALA A 237 -14.99 -11.59 -1.07
CA ALA A 237 -13.86 -11.47 -1.99
C ALA A 237 -13.96 -12.44 -3.18
N GLN A 238 -13.85 -11.91 -4.39
CA GLN A 238 -13.72 -12.66 -5.65
C GLN A 238 -12.30 -12.58 -6.19
N THR A 239 -11.60 -11.47 -5.93
CA THR A 239 -10.21 -11.26 -6.33
C THR A 239 -9.45 -10.62 -5.18
N LEU A 240 -8.36 -11.24 -4.79
CA LEU A 240 -7.42 -10.75 -3.79
C LEU A 240 -6.23 -10.11 -4.52
N VAL A 241 -5.81 -8.93 -4.09
CA VAL A 241 -4.75 -8.14 -4.73
C VAL A 241 -3.68 -7.75 -3.73
N ILE A 242 -2.42 -8.05 -4.05
CA ILE A 242 -1.21 -7.58 -3.35
C ILE A 242 -0.36 -6.80 -4.36
N VAL A 243 0.26 -5.69 -3.97
CA VAL A 243 1.29 -5.01 -4.77
C VAL A 243 2.53 -5.11 -3.91
N ALA A 244 3.60 -5.60 -4.50
CA ALA A 244 4.86 -5.82 -3.82
C ALA A 244 5.98 -5.32 -4.72
N ASP A 245 6.95 -4.66 -4.09
CA ASP A 245 8.23 -4.40 -4.71
C ASP A 245 8.86 -5.76 -5.13
N PRO A 246 9.20 -5.94 -6.42
CA PRO A 246 9.80 -7.19 -6.92
C PRO A 246 11.18 -7.48 -6.32
N GLU A 247 11.91 -6.46 -5.89
CA GLU A 247 13.22 -6.60 -5.26
C GLU A 247 13.08 -7.06 -3.79
N TYR A 248 11.92 -6.82 -3.19
CA TYR A 248 11.62 -7.27 -1.84
C TYR A 248 11.29 -8.77 -1.78
N HIS A 249 11.87 -9.48 -0.81
CA HIS A 249 11.75 -10.93 -0.66
C HIS A 249 10.31 -11.49 -0.47
N ALA A 250 9.30 -10.63 -0.39
CA ALA A 250 7.91 -11.03 -0.15
C ALA A 250 7.22 -11.63 -1.40
N GLN A 251 7.66 -11.36 -2.64
CA GLN A 251 6.96 -11.88 -3.82
C GLN A 251 6.86 -13.41 -3.82
N ARG A 252 7.97 -14.11 -3.56
CA ARG A 252 8.00 -15.59 -3.44
C ARG A 252 7.15 -16.12 -2.30
N LEU A 253 6.87 -15.32 -1.27
CA LEU A 253 5.93 -15.71 -0.23
C LEU A 253 4.51 -15.70 -0.79
N TYR A 254 4.10 -14.63 -1.47
CA TYR A 254 2.76 -14.49 -2.03
C TYR A 254 2.47 -15.56 -3.09
N GLU A 255 3.44 -15.87 -3.96
CA GLU A 255 3.28 -16.92 -4.96
C GLU A 255 3.05 -18.31 -4.36
N ARG A 256 3.71 -18.62 -3.23
CA ARG A 256 3.50 -19.88 -2.50
C ARG A 256 2.12 -19.98 -1.86
N VAL A 257 1.50 -18.86 -1.50
CA VAL A 257 0.12 -18.83 -0.98
C VAL A 257 -0.92 -18.57 -2.09
N GLY A 258 -0.53 -18.73 -3.36
CA GLY A 258 -1.45 -18.80 -4.49
C GLY A 258 -1.55 -17.54 -5.36
N PHE A 259 -0.86 -16.46 -5.01
CA PHE A 259 -0.86 -15.24 -5.84
C PHE A 259 -0.06 -15.42 -7.13
N ARG A 260 -0.44 -14.71 -8.19
CA ARG A 260 0.26 -14.69 -9.47
C ARG A 260 0.42 -13.25 -9.98
N PRO A 261 1.57 -12.89 -10.58
CA PRO A 261 1.73 -11.57 -11.22
C PRO A 261 0.65 -11.33 -12.29
N SER A 262 0.20 -10.09 -12.42
CA SER A 262 -0.88 -9.70 -13.34
C SER A 262 -0.58 -8.43 -14.13
N GLU A 263 0.00 -7.43 -13.49
CA GLU A 263 0.40 -6.15 -14.10
C GLU A 263 1.53 -5.50 -13.29
N LEU A 264 2.04 -4.38 -13.79
CA LEU A 264 2.98 -3.52 -13.06
C LEU A 264 2.30 -2.24 -12.61
N GLN A 265 2.48 -1.87 -11.35
CA GLN A 265 2.14 -0.54 -10.84
C GLN A 265 3.38 0.35 -10.98
N THR A 266 3.32 1.35 -11.85
CA THR A 266 4.47 2.18 -12.20
C THR A 266 4.36 3.57 -11.59
N GLY A 267 5.46 4.04 -11.02
CA GLY A 267 5.54 5.34 -10.36
C GLY A 267 6.84 6.07 -10.66
N LEU A 268 6.82 7.39 -10.53
CA LEU A 268 8.00 8.25 -10.50
C LEU A 268 8.00 8.97 -9.16
N GLU A 269 9.08 8.85 -8.41
CA GLU A 269 9.20 9.52 -7.12
C GLU A 269 10.51 10.28 -7.00
N ARG A 270 10.44 11.49 -6.47
CA ARG A 270 11.60 12.29 -6.10
C ARG A 270 11.49 12.63 -4.62
N PRO A 271 12.45 12.19 -3.77
CA PRO A 271 12.45 12.54 -2.36
C PRO A 271 12.63 14.06 -2.18
N PRO A 272 12.37 14.61 -0.98
CA PRO A 272 12.80 15.95 -0.62
C PRO A 272 14.25 16.17 -1.00
N ALA A 273 14.57 17.35 -1.54
CA ALA A 273 15.96 17.73 -1.71
C ALA A 273 16.65 17.63 -0.34
N GLY A 274 17.69 16.80 -0.24
CA GLY A 274 18.49 16.71 0.97
C GLY A 274 18.99 18.10 1.34
N GLY A 275 18.83 18.46 2.61
CA GLY A 275 19.60 19.56 3.19
C GLY A 275 21.07 19.19 3.28
#